data_AF-A0A4R5DPS8-F1
#
_entry.id   AF-A0A4R5DPS8-F1
#
_cell.length_a   1.000
_cell.length_b   1.000
_cell.length_c   1.000
_cell.angle_alpha   90.00
_cell.angle_beta   90.00
_cell.angle_gamma   90.00
#
_symmetry.space_group_name_H-M   'P 1'
#
loop_
_entity.id
_entity.type
_entity.pdbx_description
1 polymer ?
#
loop_
_entity_poly.entity_id
_entity_poly.type
_entity_poly.pdbx_seq_one_letter_code
_entity_poly.pdbx_strand_id
1 'polypeptide(L)'
;MRFISEDHADVRPLWMSPQEINDPSEFIRQFCSLHSIADCRFFLWQMLSNSVSAKNTDANASAGEQVYFFENLMPFIEAVFLLQHTDVEQIVGANTENKASHENIESSVPNKNSTASAFDYSPLTDHSQKSKLKKKHKKLKNHSVWYRERIKDPFQVICSFFDYSSLMSFKINLYEILKVTSEDHFYQKGSPNSVSHHLERLESIINVAYLMNEEDLVYTDINSKSEDQQLFPVTHEMFHSLLTKEEIINPHKVLTSFFEYKPMKEWKKALIEINDFALSKHPAHEWGVWIDILPVFVYSVKLAEALYLIGRSREE
;
A
#
# COMPACT_ATOMS: atom_id res chain seq x y z
N MET A 1 -6.66 3.44 38.58
CA MET A 1 -5.25 3.02 38.58
C MET A 1 -4.58 3.80 37.45
N ARG A 2 -3.87 4.89 37.75
CA ARG A 2 -3.14 5.67 36.75
C ARG A 2 -1.73 5.08 36.66
N PHE A 3 -1.35 4.62 35.48
CA PHE A 3 -0.10 3.90 35.23
C PHE A 3 0.82 4.69 34.30
N ILE A 4 0.95 5.98 34.58
CA ILE A 4 1.79 6.89 33.81
C ILE A 4 2.83 7.36 34.81
N SER A 5 4.12 7.17 34.50
CA SER A 5 5.16 7.91 35.22
C SER A 5 4.88 9.39 34.99
N GLU A 6 4.64 10.15 36.06
CA GLU A 6 4.46 11.60 35.95
C GLU A 6 5.74 12.30 35.49
N ASP A 7 6.87 11.57 35.50
CA ASP A 7 8.12 12.01 34.92
C ASP A 7 8.19 11.62 33.43
N HIS A 8 7.96 12.61 32.57
CA HIS A 8 8.10 12.46 31.11
C HIS A 8 9.52 12.08 30.66
N ALA A 9 10.53 12.20 31.53
CA ALA A 9 11.90 11.75 31.23
C ALA A 9 12.13 10.27 31.54
N ASP A 10 11.22 9.60 32.25
CA ASP A 10 11.35 8.18 32.59
C ASP A 10 10.78 7.29 31.48
N VAL A 11 11.66 6.90 30.55
CA VAL A 11 11.36 5.95 29.46
C VAL A 11 11.50 4.48 29.87
N ARG A 12 11.60 4.17 31.16
CA ARG A 12 11.75 2.79 31.63
C ARG A 12 10.48 1.98 31.41
N PRO A 13 10.58 0.68 31.07
CA PRO A 13 9.43 -0.21 31.00
C PRO A 13 8.71 -0.26 32.35
N LEU A 14 7.43 0.14 32.38
CA LEU A 14 6.64 0.18 33.61
C LEU A 14 6.13 -1.19 34.07
N TRP A 15 6.04 -2.15 33.13
CA TRP A 15 5.39 -3.44 33.34
C TRP A 15 6.36 -4.61 33.46
N MET A 16 7.65 -4.38 33.20
CA MET A 16 8.66 -5.41 33.29
C MET A 16 9.29 -5.38 34.69
N SER A 17 9.40 -6.55 35.31
CA SER A 17 10.20 -6.76 36.51
C SER A 17 11.67 -6.47 36.24
N PRO A 18 12.49 -6.16 37.27
CA PRO A 18 13.93 -5.97 37.10
C PRO A 18 14.62 -7.17 36.45
N GLN A 19 14.11 -8.38 36.68
CA GLN A 19 14.62 -9.61 36.06
C GLN A 19 14.33 -9.63 34.56
N GLU A 20 13.10 -9.32 34.14
CA GLU A 20 12.72 -9.25 32.72
C GLU A 20 13.44 -8.11 31.99
N ILE A 21 13.73 -7.00 32.67
CA ILE A 21 14.53 -5.90 32.09
C ILE A 21 15.97 -6.37 31.81
N ASN A 22 16.54 -7.19 32.70
CA ASN A 22 17.90 -7.71 32.53
C ASN A 22 17.99 -8.79 31.45
N ASP A 23 16.91 -9.53 31.18
CA ASP A 23 16.82 -10.53 30.11
C ASP A 23 15.47 -10.49 29.38
N PRO A 24 15.26 -9.51 28.49
CA PRO A 24 14.01 -9.36 27.74
C PRO A 24 13.78 -10.50 26.75
N SER A 25 14.86 -11.17 26.30
CA SER A 25 14.79 -12.26 25.33
C SER A 25 14.12 -13.49 25.93
N GLU A 26 14.42 -13.83 27.19
CA GLU A 26 13.77 -14.95 27.88
C GLU A 26 12.28 -14.70 28.08
N PHE A 27 11.90 -13.47 28.46
CA PHE A 27 10.48 -13.09 28.57
C PHE A 27 9.75 -13.23 27.22
N ILE A 28 10.35 -12.72 26.14
CA ILE A 28 9.79 -12.84 24.78
C ILE A 28 9.62 -14.31 24.39
N ARG A 29 10.64 -15.14 24.64
CA ARG A 29 10.58 -16.58 24.36
C ARG A 29 9.46 -17.26 25.13
N GLN A 30 9.34 -16.95 26.41
CA GLN A 30 8.27 -17.46 27.25
C GLN A 30 6.90 -17.03 26.72
N PHE A 31 6.72 -15.76 26.37
CA PHE A 31 5.49 -15.25 25.77
C PHE A 31 5.13 -15.99 24.48
N CYS A 32 6.08 -16.13 23.54
CA CYS A 32 5.89 -16.85 22.29
C CYS A 32 5.63 -18.36 22.49
N SER A 33 6.10 -18.95 23.59
CA SER A 33 5.81 -20.35 23.93
C SER A 33 4.40 -20.55 24.52
N LEU A 34 3.87 -19.54 25.20
CA LEU A 34 2.58 -19.60 25.90
C LEU A 34 1.41 -19.22 24.99
N HIS A 35 1.66 -18.38 23.98
CA HIS A 35 0.62 -17.88 23.09
C HIS A 35 0.99 -18.20 21.65
N SER A 36 0.03 -18.70 20.87
CA SER A 36 0.23 -18.78 19.43
C SER A 36 0.00 -17.40 18.78
N ILE A 37 0.48 -17.21 17.55
CA ILE A 37 0.15 -16.02 16.74
C ILE A 37 -1.37 -15.90 16.57
N ALA A 38 -2.09 -17.02 16.42
CA ALA A 38 -3.54 -17.01 16.29
C ALA A 38 -4.22 -16.47 17.56
N ASP A 39 -3.75 -16.88 18.74
CA ASP A 39 -4.26 -16.38 20.03
C ASP A 39 -4.00 -14.88 20.17
N CYS A 40 -2.79 -14.43 19.81
CA CYS A 40 -2.44 -13.01 19.85
C CYS A 40 -3.37 -12.18 18.95
N ARG A 41 -3.61 -12.62 17.71
CA ARG A 41 -4.55 -11.98 16.77
C ARG A 41 -5.95 -11.92 17.36
N PHE A 42 -6.43 -13.03 17.93
CA PHE A 42 -7.75 -13.11 18.54
C PHE A 42 -7.90 -12.14 19.72
N PHE A 43 -6.97 -12.14 20.67
CA PHE A 43 -7.02 -11.25 21.83
C PHE A 43 -6.91 -9.79 21.45
N LEU A 44 -6.01 -9.44 20.52
CA LEU A 44 -5.87 -8.05 20.07
C LEU A 44 -7.11 -7.57 19.33
N TRP A 45 -7.70 -8.41 18.49
CA TRP A 45 -8.96 -8.09 17.85
C TRP A 45 -10.09 -7.94 18.86
N GLN A 46 -10.17 -8.81 19.86
CA GLN A 46 -11.18 -8.73 20.92
C GLN A 46 -11.03 -7.44 21.73
N MET A 47 -9.79 -7.04 22.07
CA MET A 47 -9.52 -5.78 22.74
C MET A 47 -9.92 -4.58 21.88
N LEU A 48 -9.55 -4.55 20.60
CA LEU A 48 -9.94 -3.49 19.66
C LEU A 48 -11.47 -3.42 19.49
N SER A 49 -12.12 -4.57 19.30
CA SER A 49 -13.57 -4.66 19.15
C SER A 49 -14.27 -4.11 20.38
N ASN A 50 -13.81 -4.47 21.58
CA ASN A 50 -14.35 -3.95 22.83
C ASN A 50 -14.08 -2.46 23.04
N SER A 51 -12.89 -1.97 22.67
CA SER A 51 -12.51 -0.57 22.84
C SER A 51 -13.27 0.36 21.89
N VAL A 52 -13.56 -0.10 20.68
CA VAL A 52 -14.33 0.64 19.66
C VAL A 52 -15.85 0.52 19.89
N SER A 53 -16.34 -0.63 20.39
CA SER A 53 -17.76 -0.90 20.60
C SER A 53 -18.31 -0.30 21.90
N ALA A 54 -17.49 -0.23 22.95
CA ALA A 54 -17.93 0.36 24.20
C ALA A 54 -18.26 1.84 23.98
N LYS A 55 -19.43 2.30 24.46
CA LYS A 55 -19.74 3.72 24.66
C LYS A 55 -18.86 4.34 25.77
N ASN A 56 -17.60 3.92 25.87
CA ASN A 56 -16.61 4.46 26.79
C ASN A 56 -16.20 5.83 26.25
N THR A 57 -16.90 6.86 26.72
CA THR A 57 -16.65 8.28 26.45
C THR A 57 -15.31 8.77 26.99
N ASP A 58 -14.57 7.93 27.73
CA ASP A 58 -13.39 8.33 28.49
C ASP A 58 -12.07 7.84 27.85
N ALA A 59 -12.12 7.13 26.72
CA ALA A 59 -10.91 6.83 25.96
C ALA A 59 -10.44 8.10 25.23
N ASN A 60 -9.29 8.66 25.63
CA ASN A 60 -8.69 9.82 24.98
C ASN A 60 -8.29 9.56 23.51
N ALA A 61 -8.14 8.29 23.12
CA ALA A 61 -7.81 7.89 21.76
C ALA A 61 -9.09 7.64 20.95
N SER A 62 -9.17 8.28 19.79
CA SER A 62 -10.21 8.06 18.78
C SER A 62 -10.22 6.61 18.27
N ALA A 63 -11.34 6.17 17.71
CA ALA A 63 -11.44 4.84 17.10
C ALA A 63 -10.37 4.62 16.03
N GLY A 64 -10.06 5.65 15.23
CA GLY A 64 -8.99 5.61 14.23
C GLY A 64 -7.60 5.39 14.84
N GLU A 65 -7.26 6.10 15.91
CA GLU A 65 -5.98 5.91 16.63
C GLU A 65 -5.85 4.51 17.22
N GLN A 66 -6.95 3.94 17.73
CA GLN A 66 -6.98 2.57 18.25
C GLN A 66 -6.75 1.53 17.14
N VAL A 67 -7.40 1.70 15.99
CA VAL A 67 -7.19 0.83 14.82
C VAL A 67 -5.76 0.97 14.30
N TYR A 68 -5.24 2.18 14.18
CA TYR A 68 -3.86 2.43 13.75
C TYR A 68 -2.85 1.77 14.70
N PHE A 69 -3.05 1.89 16.01
CA PHE A 69 -2.21 1.20 17.00
C PHE A 69 -2.25 -0.32 16.81
N PHE A 70 -3.44 -0.90 16.63
CA PHE A 70 -3.60 -2.33 16.36
C PHE A 70 -2.87 -2.78 15.08
N GLU A 71 -3.01 -2.02 14.00
CA GLU A 71 -2.39 -2.32 12.70
C GLU A 71 -0.86 -2.30 12.73
N ASN A 72 -0.26 -1.55 13.65
CA ASN A 72 1.19 -1.48 13.87
C ASN A 72 1.67 -2.49 14.91
N LEU A 73 0.87 -2.77 15.94
CA LEU A 73 1.21 -3.73 16.99
C LEU A 73 1.22 -5.17 16.48
N MET A 74 0.26 -5.53 15.62
CA MET A 74 0.19 -6.91 15.10
C MET A 74 1.46 -7.33 14.32
N PRO A 75 1.96 -6.56 13.35
CA PRO A 75 3.21 -6.87 12.65
C PRO A 75 4.42 -6.92 13.56
N PHE A 76 4.46 -6.07 14.59
CA PHE A 76 5.52 -6.11 15.58
C PHE A 76 5.53 -7.45 16.31
N ILE A 77 4.37 -7.93 16.76
CA ILE A 77 4.24 -9.24 17.41
C ILE A 77 4.66 -10.35 16.44
N GLU A 78 4.19 -10.33 15.20
CA GLU A 78 4.58 -11.32 14.19
C GLU A 78 6.09 -11.33 13.93
N ALA A 79 6.72 -10.16 13.86
CA ALA A 79 8.17 -10.04 13.72
C ALA A 79 8.91 -10.63 14.93
N VAL A 80 8.41 -10.39 16.15
CA VAL A 80 8.95 -10.97 17.38
C VAL A 80 8.87 -12.50 17.34
N PHE A 81 7.75 -13.08 16.90
CA PHE A 81 7.64 -14.54 16.72
C PHE A 81 8.64 -15.07 15.69
N LEU A 82 8.78 -14.42 14.53
CA LEU A 82 9.73 -14.85 13.49
C LEU A 82 11.18 -14.84 13.98
N LEU A 83 11.57 -13.82 14.74
CA LEU A 83 12.91 -13.73 15.32
C LEU A 83 13.19 -14.89 16.27
N GLN A 84 12.22 -15.24 17.13
CA GLN A 84 12.38 -16.38 18.05
C GLN A 84 12.51 -17.72 17.33
N HIS A 85 11.80 -17.93 16.23
CA HIS A 85 11.87 -19.19 15.49
C HIS A 85 13.14 -19.31 14.62
N THR A 86 13.67 -18.19 14.12
CA THR A 86 14.89 -18.19 13.29
C THR A 86 16.13 -18.60 14.10
N ASP A 87 16.22 -18.17 15.36
CA ASP A 87 17.34 -18.53 16.26
C ASP A 87 17.39 -20.04 16.55
N VAL A 88 16.22 -20.69 16.63
CA VAL A 88 16.13 -22.15 16.88
C VAL A 88 16.61 -22.95 15.67
N GLU A 89 16.26 -22.54 14.45
CA GLU A 89 16.65 -23.25 13.23
C GLU A 89 18.17 -23.16 12.95
N GLN A 90 18.79 -22.02 13.24
CA GLN A 90 20.25 -21.85 13.08
C GLN A 90 21.05 -22.73 14.06
N ILE A 91 20.56 -22.93 15.29
CA ILE A 91 21.20 -23.82 16.27
C ILE A 91 21.09 -25.29 15.87
N VAL A 92 19.98 -25.69 15.25
CA VAL A 92 19.79 -27.08 14.77
C VAL A 92 20.61 -27.34 13.50
N GLY A 93 20.71 -26.37 12.59
CA GLY A 93 21.54 -26.45 11.39
C GLY A 93 23.04 -26.58 11.69
N ALA A 94 23.56 -25.75 12.60
CA ALA A 94 24.99 -25.75 12.96
C ALA A 94 25.45 -27.05 13.64
N ASN A 95 24.55 -27.76 14.33
CA ASN A 95 24.85 -29.05 14.95
C ASN A 95 24.81 -30.23 13.95
N THR A 96 24.23 -30.03 12.77
CA THR A 96 24.10 -31.09 11.76
C THR A 96 25.24 -31.06 10.73
N GLU A 97 25.82 -29.89 10.45
CA GLU A 97 26.94 -29.75 9.49
C GLU A 97 28.30 -30.22 10.03
N ASN A 98 28.47 -30.37 11.36
CA ASN A 98 29.70 -30.93 11.94
C ASN A 98 29.86 -32.46 11.78
N LYS A 99 28.99 -33.13 11.00
CA LYS A 99 29.11 -34.56 10.68
C LYS A 99 29.26 -34.90 9.19
N ALA A 100 29.31 -33.92 8.30
CA ALA A 100 29.40 -34.18 6.86
C ALA A 100 30.47 -33.31 6.18
N SER A 101 31.74 -33.61 6.42
CA SER A 101 32.84 -33.12 5.59
C SER A 101 33.87 -34.21 5.34
N HIS A 102 33.59 -35.06 4.35
CA HIS A 102 34.59 -35.70 3.53
C HIS A 102 33.92 -36.18 2.23
N GLU A 103 34.04 -35.38 1.16
CA GLU A 103 34.61 -35.81 -0.12
C GLU A 103 34.53 -34.66 -1.14
N ASN A 104 35.70 -34.07 -1.40
CA ASN A 104 35.99 -33.34 -2.62
C ASN A 104 36.10 -34.33 -3.79
N ILE A 105 35.72 -33.91 -5.00
CA ILE A 105 36.54 -34.08 -6.22
C ILE A 105 36.09 -33.07 -7.28
N GLU A 106 37.10 -32.44 -7.87
CA GLU A 106 37.11 -31.43 -8.92
C GLU A 106 36.59 -31.93 -10.27
N SER A 107 36.10 -31.02 -11.13
CA SER A 107 36.59 -30.89 -12.52
C SER A 107 36.06 -29.64 -13.23
N SER A 108 36.90 -28.62 -13.17
CA SER A 108 37.35 -27.64 -14.17
C SER A 108 36.89 -27.68 -15.66
N VAL A 109 36.73 -26.45 -16.23
CA VAL A 109 37.14 -25.93 -17.59
C VAL A 109 36.11 -26.02 -18.76
N PRO A 110 36.03 -25.06 -19.74
CA PRO A 110 36.18 -23.59 -19.72
C PRO A 110 35.27 -22.77 -20.72
N ASN A 111 35.39 -21.43 -20.64
CA ASN A 111 35.37 -20.39 -21.69
C ASN A 111 34.29 -20.34 -22.79
N LYS A 112 33.72 -19.13 -22.98
CA LYS A 112 33.80 -18.41 -24.26
C LYS A 112 33.52 -16.91 -24.14
N ASN A 113 34.39 -16.17 -24.82
CA ASN A 113 34.45 -14.72 -24.99
C ASN A 113 33.24 -14.17 -25.76
N SER A 114 32.81 -12.95 -25.43
CA SER A 114 32.06 -12.09 -26.36
C SER A 114 32.55 -10.65 -26.31
N THR A 115 32.90 -10.20 -27.50
CA THR A 115 33.48 -8.95 -27.97
C THR A 115 32.64 -7.71 -27.68
N ALA A 116 33.32 -6.65 -27.23
CA ALA A 116 32.84 -5.29 -27.19
C ALA A 116 32.98 -4.62 -28.56
N SER A 117 31.94 -3.95 -29.04
CA SER A 117 32.03 -2.93 -30.09
C SER A 117 31.39 -1.65 -29.58
N ALA A 118 32.24 -0.64 -29.40
CA ALA A 118 31.87 0.72 -29.05
C ALA A 118 31.25 1.44 -30.27
N PHE A 119 30.09 2.06 -30.07
CA PHE A 119 29.62 3.16 -30.91
C PHE A 119 29.43 4.37 -30.02
N ASP A 120 30.29 5.35 -30.27
CA ASP A 120 30.44 6.60 -29.54
C ASP A 120 29.64 7.68 -30.28
N TYR A 121 28.52 8.09 -29.70
CA TYR A 121 27.79 9.30 -30.12
C TYR A 121 27.25 9.98 -28.86
N SER A 122 27.92 11.05 -28.45
CA SER A 122 27.47 11.97 -27.40
C SER A 122 26.72 13.16 -28.02
N PRO A 123 25.44 13.40 -27.67
CA PRO A 123 24.86 14.72 -27.73
C PRO A 123 24.98 15.38 -26.36
N LEU A 124 25.88 16.35 -26.26
CA LEU A 124 25.91 17.34 -25.18
C LEU A 124 24.66 18.20 -25.29
N THR A 125 23.69 18.00 -24.39
CA THR A 125 23.04 19.05 -23.57
C THR A 125 21.93 18.47 -22.70
N ASP A 126 21.83 18.99 -21.47
CA ASP A 126 20.77 18.79 -20.46
C ASP A 126 20.85 17.65 -19.42
N HIS A 127 22.05 17.43 -18.86
CA HIS A 127 22.25 16.52 -17.72
C HIS A 127 21.74 17.06 -16.37
N SER A 128 21.49 18.37 -16.24
CA SER A 128 21.13 19.00 -14.97
C SER A 128 19.68 18.72 -14.57
N GLN A 129 18.71 18.81 -15.50
CA GLN A 129 17.31 18.50 -15.21
C GLN A 129 17.05 16.99 -15.08
N LYS A 130 17.67 16.15 -15.93
CA LYS A 130 17.58 14.68 -15.86
C LYS A 130 18.07 14.12 -14.53
N SER A 131 19.10 14.71 -13.92
CA SER A 131 19.63 14.23 -12.62
C SER A 131 18.70 14.53 -11.44
N LYS A 132 17.95 15.65 -11.49
CA LYS A 132 16.97 16.03 -10.46
C LYS A 132 15.68 15.21 -10.55
N LEU A 133 15.22 14.91 -11.77
CA LEU A 133 14.12 13.95 -12.01
C LEU A 133 14.49 12.56 -11.49
N LYS A 134 15.62 11.99 -11.90
CA LYS A 134 16.06 10.66 -11.42
C LYS A 134 16.15 10.53 -9.88
N LYS A 135 16.56 11.60 -9.19
CA LYS A 135 16.61 11.63 -7.70
C LYS A 135 15.23 11.67 -7.05
N LYS A 136 14.22 12.32 -7.66
CA LYS A 136 12.83 12.30 -7.19
C LYS A 136 12.18 10.93 -7.39
N HIS A 137 12.39 10.30 -8.55
CA HIS A 137 11.87 8.95 -8.85
C HIS A 137 12.36 7.90 -7.84
N LYS A 138 13.64 7.95 -7.43
CA LYS A 138 14.19 7.01 -6.45
C LYS A 138 13.53 7.17 -5.06
N LYS A 139 13.17 8.39 -4.66
CA LYS A 139 12.49 8.62 -3.37
C LYS A 139 11.05 8.12 -3.40
N LEU A 140 10.31 8.31 -4.50
CA LEU A 140 8.92 7.90 -4.58
C LEU A 140 8.73 6.39 -4.77
N LYS A 141 9.58 5.72 -5.57
CA LYS A 141 9.60 4.23 -5.59
C LYS A 141 9.85 3.61 -4.21
N ASN A 142 10.47 4.33 -3.29
CA ASN A 142 10.69 3.85 -1.93
C ASN A 142 9.48 4.02 -1.01
N HIS A 143 8.50 4.85 -1.38
CA HIS A 143 7.33 5.19 -0.56
C HIS A 143 5.99 4.75 -1.21
N SER A 144 5.99 4.35 -2.48
CA SER A 144 4.83 3.71 -3.11
C SER A 144 4.72 2.27 -2.61
N VAL A 145 3.68 2.03 -1.82
CA VAL A 145 3.46 0.79 -1.09
C VAL A 145 2.18 0.13 -1.59
N TRP A 146 2.25 -1.19 -1.85
CA TRP A 146 1.12 -2.10 -2.09
C TRP A 146 1.20 -3.19 -1.03
N TYR A 147 0.19 -3.35 -0.17
CA TYR A 147 0.22 -4.32 0.95
C TYR A 147 1.53 -4.30 1.76
N ARG A 148 2.04 -3.10 2.09
CA ARG A 148 3.30 -2.91 2.84
C ARG A 148 4.56 -3.34 2.09
N GLU A 149 4.43 -3.72 0.82
CA GLU A 149 5.55 -4.02 -0.06
C GLU A 149 5.81 -2.88 -1.05
N ARG A 150 7.07 -2.76 -1.49
CA ARG A 150 7.43 -1.80 -2.54
C ARG A 150 6.87 -2.26 -3.89
N ILE A 151 6.26 -1.34 -4.63
CA ILE A 151 5.80 -1.60 -5.99
C ILE A 151 7.01 -1.81 -6.91
N LYS A 152 7.27 -3.06 -7.28
CA LYS A 152 8.34 -3.43 -8.23
C LYS A 152 7.88 -3.29 -9.68
N ASP A 153 6.66 -3.77 -9.95
CA ASP A 153 6.02 -3.71 -11.26
C ASP A 153 4.62 -3.11 -11.12
N PRO A 154 4.38 -1.89 -11.65
CA PRO A 154 3.07 -1.25 -11.63
C PRO A 154 1.97 -2.11 -12.29
N PHE A 155 2.30 -2.86 -13.34
CA PHE A 155 1.32 -3.66 -14.08
C PHE A 155 0.85 -4.88 -13.28
N GLN A 156 1.75 -5.54 -12.58
CA GLN A 156 1.40 -6.63 -11.67
C GLN A 156 0.39 -6.18 -10.60
N VAL A 157 0.55 -4.95 -10.09
CA VAL A 157 -0.40 -4.37 -9.11
C VAL A 157 -1.75 -4.11 -9.75
N ILE A 158 -1.81 -3.64 -11.00
CA ILE A 158 -3.06 -3.46 -11.75
C ILE A 158 -3.78 -4.79 -11.92
N CYS A 159 -3.11 -5.83 -12.42
CA CYS A 159 -3.70 -7.16 -12.58
C CYS A 159 -4.21 -7.70 -11.24
N SER A 160 -3.35 -7.66 -10.19
CA SER A 160 -3.72 -8.08 -8.83
C SER A 160 -4.91 -7.30 -8.26
N PHE A 161 -5.04 -6.01 -8.63
CA PHE A 161 -6.15 -5.19 -8.19
C PHE A 161 -7.48 -5.70 -8.78
N PHE A 162 -7.49 -5.97 -10.09
CA PHE A 162 -8.70 -6.38 -10.83
C PHE A 162 -9.02 -7.87 -10.71
N ASP A 163 -8.04 -8.72 -10.38
CA ASP A 163 -8.27 -10.12 -10.00
C ASP A 163 -9.12 -10.24 -8.72
N TYR A 164 -8.95 -9.28 -7.80
CA TYR A 164 -9.67 -9.27 -6.54
C TYR A 164 -10.98 -8.48 -6.60
N SER A 165 -11.02 -7.35 -7.30
CA SER A 165 -12.20 -6.49 -7.38
C SER A 165 -12.56 -6.22 -8.84
N SER A 166 -13.76 -6.63 -9.26
CA SER A 166 -14.29 -6.19 -10.54
C SER A 166 -14.46 -4.68 -10.55
N LEU A 167 -14.30 -4.07 -11.72
CA LEU A 167 -14.44 -2.63 -11.90
C LEU A 167 -15.81 -2.12 -11.39
N MET A 168 -16.87 -2.91 -11.61
CA MET A 168 -18.21 -2.59 -11.12
C MET A 168 -18.29 -2.62 -9.59
N SER A 169 -17.68 -3.62 -8.95
CA SER A 169 -17.64 -3.72 -7.49
C SER A 169 -16.89 -2.54 -6.88
N PHE A 170 -15.76 -2.16 -7.48
CA PHE A 170 -15.01 -0.97 -7.08
C PHE A 170 -15.87 0.30 -7.16
N LYS A 171 -16.58 0.53 -8.28
CA LYS A 171 -17.47 1.68 -8.47
C LYS A 171 -18.55 1.75 -7.39
N ILE A 172 -19.21 0.63 -7.12
CA ILE A 172 -20.29 0.54 -6.11
C ILE A 172 -19.74 0.85 -4.72
N ASN A 173 -18.64 0.21 -4.33
CA ASN A 173 -18.06 0.39 -2.99
C ASN A 173 -17.55 1.81 -2.78
N LEU A 174 -16.89 2.40 -3.78
CA LEU A 174 -16.42 3.78 -3.72
C LEU A 174 -17.60 4.76 -3.60
N TYR A 175 -18.65 4.58 -4.40
CA TYR A 175 -19.85 5.41 -4.32
C TYR A 175 -20.49 5.33 -2.93
N GLU A 176 -20.63 4.13 -2.37
CA GLU A 176 -21.20 3.94 -1.04
C GLU A 176 -20.38 4.64 0.03
N ILE A 177 -19.05 4.48 0.03
CA ILE A 177 -18.15 5.17 0.98
C ILE A 177 -18.33 6.68 0.88
N LEU A 178 -18.26 7.22 -0.33
CA LEU A 178 -18.37 8.66 -0.54
C LEU A 178 -19.76 9.20 -0.18
N LYS A 179 -20.83 8.45 -0.48
CA LYS A 179 -22.20 8.81 -0.09
C LYS A 179 -22.32 8.96 1.43
N VAL A 180 -21.75 8.01 2.18
CA VAL A 180 -21.75 8.07 3.65
C VAL A 180 -21.03 9.32 4.16
N THR A 181 -19.94 9.76 3.52
CA THR A 181 -19.25 11.00 3.96
C THR A 181 -20.11 12.26 3.86
N SER A 182 -21.15 12.26 3.02
CA SER A 182 -22.11 13.37 2.88
C SER A 182 -23.38 13.24 3.70
N GLU A 183 -23.70 12.04 4.20
CA GLU A 183 -24.96 11.76 4.88
C GLU A 183 -24.76 11.77 6.41
N ASP A 184 -25.83 12.08 7.16
CA ASP A 184 -25.83 12.09 8.63
C ASP A 184 -25.94 10.66 9.20
N HIS A 185 -25.17 9.74 8.62
CA HIS A 185 -25.09 8.36 9.07
C HIS A 185 -23.67 7.84 8.86
N PHE A 186 -23.21 6.97 9.77
CA PHE A 186 -21.91 6.30 9.63
C PHE A 186 -22.01 5.10 8.68
N TYR A 187 -20.88 4.60 8.19
CA TYR A 187 -20.85 3.43 7.31
C TYR A 187 -21.33 2.17 8.05
N GLN A 188 -22.52 1.68 7.72
CA GLN A 188 -23.14 0.51 8.37
C GLN A 188 -23.02 -0.79 7.57
N LYS A 189 -22.52 -0.73 6.33
CA LYS A 189 -22.48 -1.89 5.44
C LYS A 189 -21.25 -2.76 5.73
N GLY A 190 -21.38 -3.66 6.71
CA GLY A 190 -20.30 -4.59 7.06
C GLY A 190 -19.36 -4.02 8.11
N SER A 191 -18.09 -4.47 8.09
CA SER A 191 -17.10 -4.02 9.07
C SER A 191 -16.60 -2.60 8.74
N PRO A 192 -16.43 -1.70 9.72
CA PRO A 192 -15.76 -0.41 9.52
C PRO A 192 -14.42 -0.54 8.79
N ASN A 193 -13.72 -1.66 9.00
CA ASN A 193 -12.47 -1.99 8.33
C ASN A 193 -12.58 -2.09 6.79
N SER A 194 -13.79 -2.31 6.25
CA SER A 194 -14.00 -2.36 4.80
C SER A 194 -13.79 -0.99 4.14
N VAL A 195 -14.10 0.12 4.84
CA VAL A 195 -13.85 1.47 4.35
C VAL A 195 -12.35 1.69 4.17
N SER A 196 -11.58 1.47 5.24
CA SER A 196 -10.12 1.57 5.21
C SER A 196 -9.55 0.70 4.10
N HIS A 197 -9.98 -0.56 4.02
CA HIS A 197 -9.50 -1.50 3.00
C HIS A 197 -9.76 -1.00 1.57
N HIS A 198 -10.95 -0.48 1.28
CA HIS A 198 -11.28 0.04 -0.05
C HIS A 198 -10.48 1.31 -0.39
N LEU A 199 -10.26 2.20 0.59
CA LEU A 199 -9.50 3.43 0.39
C LEU A 199 -7.99 3.16 0.27
N GLU A 200 -7.44 2.18 0.98
CA GLU A 200 -6.06 1.71 0.79
C GLU A 200 -5.84 1.16 -0.62
N ARG A 201 -6.82 0.43 -1.14
CA ARG A 201 -6.76 -0.08 -2.52
C ARG A 201 -6.85 1.06 -3.54
N LEU A 202 -7.70 2.06 -3.31
CA LEU A 202 -7.74 3.27 -4.13
C LEU A 202 -6.41 4.02 -4.07
N GLU A 203 -5.84 4.22 -2.88
CA GLU A 203 -4.52 4.84 -2.72
C GLU A 203 -3.46 4.08 -3.52
N SER A 204 -3.53 2.76 -3.52
CA SER A 204 -2.58 1.92 -4.22
C SER A 204 -2.62 2.08 -5.73
N ILE A 205 -3.81 2.12 -6.34
CA ILE A 205 -3.91 2.38 -7.78
C ILE A 205 -3.52 3.83 -8.12
N ILE A 206 -3.70 4.78 -7.20
CA ILE A 206 -3.16 6.14 -7.35
C ILE A 206 -1.62 6.14 -7.29
N ASN A 207 -1.02 5.37 -6.39
CA ASN A 207 0.45 5.21 -6.32
C ASN A 207 1.01 4.59 -7.62
N VAL A 208 0.32 3.58 -8.17
CA VAL A 208 0.64 2.97 -9.47
C VAL A 208 0.53 3.98 -10.60
N ALA A 209 -0.60 4.67 -10.69
CA ALA A 209 -0.84 5.71 -11.70
C ALA A 209 0.23 6.80 -11.67
N TYR A 210 0.65 7.20 -10.46
CA TYR A 210 1.69 8.20 -10.30
C TYR A 210 3.04 7.72 -10.86
N LEU A 211 3.43 6.48 -10.59
CA LEU A 211 4.66 5.89 -11.13
C LEU A 211 4.61 5.81 -12.65
N MET A 212 3.47 5.40 -13.22
CA MET A 212 3.29 5.29 -14.66
C MET A 212 3.29 6.65 -15.35
N ASN A 213 2.56 7.63 -14.81
CA ASN A 213 2.52 8.99 -15.34
C ASN A 213 3.91 9.65 -15.33
N GLU A 214 4.74 9.38 -14.32
CA GLU A 214 6.14 9.85 -14.31
C GLU A 214 7.03 9.12 -15.33
N GLU A 215 6.80 7.84 -15.60
CA GLU A 215 7.57 7.04 -16.57
C GLU A 215 7.18 7.35 -18.03
N ASP A 216 5.91 7.62 -18.32
CA ASP A 216 5.42 7.97 -19.67
C ASP A 216 5.89 9.35 -20.13
N LEU A 217 6.11 10.31 -19.22
CA LEU A 217 6.75 11.58 -19.55
C LEU A 217 8.15 11.38 -20.19
N VAL A 218 8.79 10.23 -19.95
CA VAL A 218 10.08 9.89 -20.54
C VAL A 218 9.93 9.20 -21.91
N TYR A 219 8.82 8.49 -22.15
CA TYR A 219 8.62 7.69 -23.38
C TYR A 219 7.86 8.45 -24.49
N THR A 220 6.96 9.36 -24.12
CA THR A 220 6.13 10.13 -25.07
C THR A 220 6.98 11.08 -25.95
N ASP A 221 8.18 11.43 -25.51
CA ASP A 221 9.10 12.32 -26.23
C ASP A 221 9.84 11.62 -27.40
N ILE A 222 9.75 10.28 -27.51
CA ILE A 222 10.61 9.51 -28.43
C ILE A 222 9.83 8.85 -29.59
N ASN A 223 8.54 8.52 -29.45
CA ASN A 223 7.86 7.59 -30.37
C ASN A 223 6.46 8.00 -30.86
N SER A 224 6.18 9.29 -31.09
CA SER A 224 4.86 9.73 -31.60
C SER A 224 4.57 9.41 -33.09
N LYS A 225 5.11 8.31 -33.63
CA LYS A 225 4.84 7.86 -35.01
C LYS A 225 4.72 6.34 -35.07
N SER A 226 3.55 5.83 -34.73
CA SER A 226 3.11 4.52 -35.23
C SER A 226 1.59 4.52 -35.33
N GLU A 227 1.13 4.68 -36.56
CA GLU A 227 -0.24 4.48 -36.99
C GLU A 227 -0.52 2.98 -36.99
N ASP A 228 -1.15 2.50 -35.92
CA ASP A 228 -2.13 1.40 -35.96
C ASP A 228 -2.80 1.37 -34.59
N GLN A 229 -3.85 2.18 -34.45
CA GLN A 229 -4.69 2.20 -33.25
C GLN A 229 -5.47 0.88 -33.18
N GLN A 230 -4.90 -0.12 -32.53
CA GLN A 230 -5.67 -1.27 -32.09
C GLN A 230 -6.78 -0.77 -31.16
N LEU A 231 -8.03 -0.91 -31.61
CA LEU A 231 -9.20 -0.66 -30.79
C LEU A 231 -9.21 -1.68 -29.65
N PHE A 232 -9.15 -1.19 -28.41
CA PHE A 232 -9.35 -2.04 -27.24
C PHE A 232 -10.71 -2.74 -27.33
N PRO A 233 -10.78 -4.06 -27.15
CA PRO A 233 -12.06 -4.76 -27.13
C PRO A 233 -12.91 -4.23 -25.97
N VAL A 234 -14.00 -3.54 -26.31
CA VAL A 234 -14.94 -2.99 -25.32
C VAL A 234 -15.62 -4.14 -24.61
N THR A 235 -15.16 -4.45 -23.41
CA THR A 235 -15.74 -5.51 -22.58
C THR A 235 -17.03 -5.05 -21.92
N HIS A 236 -17.82 -6.01 -21.40
CA HIS A 236 -19.09 -5.70 -20.77
C HIS A 236 -18.97 -4.77 -19.55
N GLU A 237 -17.80 -4.75 -18.90
CA GLU A 237 -17.52 -3.86 -17.77
C GLU A 237 -17.39 -2.37 -18.17
N MET A 238 -17.24 -2.08 -19.48
CA MET A 238 -17.09 -0.73 -20.01
C MET A 238 -18.39 -0.13 -20.59
N PHE A 239 -19.53 -0.83 -20.57
CA PHE A 239 -20.81 -0.28 -21.07
C PHE A 239 -21.28 0.97 -20.31
N HIS A 240 -20.76 1.20 -19.11
CA HIS A 240 -20.98 2.39 -18.30
C HIS A 240 -19.65 3.07 -17.95
N SER A 241 -18.78 3.20 -18.95
CA SER A 241 -17.51 3.89 -18.83
C SER A 241 -17.73 5.39 -18.63
N LEU A 242 -16.97 6.00 -17.71
CA LEU A 242 -16.87 7.46 -17.59
C LEU A 242 -15.79 8.03 -18.51
N LEU A 243 -14.98 7.19 -19.14
CA LEU A 243 -14.01 7.61 -20.14
C LEU A 243 -14.70 8.12 -21.41
N THR A 244 -14.18 9.22 -21.93
CA THR A 244 -14.47 9.68 -23.29
C THR A 244 -13.85 8.73 -24.32
N LYS A 245 -14.32 8.81 -25.57
CA LYS A 245 -13.75 8.00 -26.67
C LYS A 245 -12.24 8.23 -26.85
N GLU A 246 -11.80 9.46 -26.65
CA GLU A 246 -10.39 9.86 -26.74
C GLU A 246 -9.54 9.25 -25.61
N GLU A 247 -10.10 9.19 -24.40
CA GLU A 247 -9.47 8.55 -23.25
C GLU A 247 -9.46 7.03 -23.37
N ILE A 248 -10.44 6.42 -24.03
CA ILE A 248 -10.41 4.97 -24.33
C ILE A 248 -9.28 4.65 -25.30
N ILE A 249 -9.09 5.47 -26.34
CA ILE A 249 -7.99 5.29 -27.31
C ILE A 249 -6.62 5.54 -26.67
N ASN A 250 -6.55 6.50 -25.74
CA ASN A 250 -5.32 6.83 -25.04
C ASN A 250 -5.55 6.97 -23.52
N PRO A 251 -5.58 5.85 -22.78
CA PRO A 251 -5.86 5.84 -21.34
C PRO A 251 -4.78 6.54 -20.52
N HIS A 252 -3.55 6.66 -21.05
CA HIS A 252 -2.46 7.37 -20.37
C HIS A 252 -2.76 8.87 -20.17
N LYS A 253 -3.56 9.48 -21.06
CA LYS A 253 -4.02 10.87 -20.88
C LYS A 253 -4.81 11.07 -19.59
N VAL A 254 -5.52 10.03 -19.15
CA VAL A 254 -6.31 10.06 -17.90
C VAL A 254 -5.38 10.15 -16.69
N LEU A 255 -4.22 9.49 -16.72
CA LEU A 255 -3.26 9.58 -15.62
C LEU A 255 -2.76 11.01 -15.45
N THR A 256 -2.46 11.69 -16.55
CA THR A 256 -2.02 13.09 -16.53
C THR A 256 -3.13 14.00 -16.01
N SER A 257 -4.34 13.91 -16.57
CA SER A 257 -5.46 14.77 -16.15
C SER A 257 -5.89 14.54 -14.70
N PHE A 258 -5.75 13.30 -14.19
CA PHE A 258 -6.00 12.95 -12.79
C PHE A 258 -5.11 13.72 -11.82
N PHE A 259 -3.81 13.85 -12.14
CA PHE A 259 -2.85 14.57 -11.30
C PHE A 259 -2.82 16.09 -11.56
N GLU A 260 -3.31 16.54 -12.72
CA GLU A 260 -3.58 17.97 -12.98
C GLU A 260 -4.76 18.48 -12.15
N TYR A 261 -5.82 17.67 -12.02
CA TYR A 261 -6.97 18.01 -11.17
C TYR A 261 -6.57 18.15 -9.70
N LYS A 262 -5.79 17.19 -9.20
CA LYS A 262 -5.34 17.19 -7.80
C LYS A 262 -3.97 16.51 -7.68
N PRO A 263 -2.96 17.15 -7.05
CA PRO A 263 -1.64 16.56 -6.92
C PRO A 263 -1.65 15.38 -5.92
N MET A 264 -0.67 14.48 -6.05
CA MET A 264 -0.54 13.26 -5.24
C MET A 264 -0.70 13.47 -3.72
N LYS A 265 -0.09 14.53 -3.18
CA LYS A 265 -0.20 14.84 -1.74
C LYS A 265 -1.63 15.19 -1.31
N GLU A 266 -2.35 15.91 -2.16
CA GLU A 266 -3.74 16.27 -1.90
C GLU A 266 -4.67 15.08 -2.07
N TRP A 267 -4.39 14.17 -3.00
CA TRP A 267 -5.14 12.90 -3.09
C TRP A 267 -5.02 12.09 -1.81
N LYS A 268 -3.80 11.89 -1.28
CA LYS A 268 -3.61 11.19 0.00
C LYS A 268 -4.35 11.87 1.15
N LYS A 269 -4.29 13.21 1.23
CA LYS A 269 -5.04 13.98 2.23
C LYS A 269 -6.54 13.76 2.09
N ALA A 270 -7.07 13.82 0.87
CA ALA A 270 -8.50 13.60 0.61
C ALA A 270 -8.94 12.18 1.00
N LEU A 271 -8.13 11.14 0.73
CA LEU A 271 -8.45 9.77 1.14
C LEU A 271 -8.50 9.61 2.66
N ILE A 272 -7.57 10.24 3.39
CA ILE A 272 -7.59 10.25 4.86
C ILE A 272 -8.85 10.95 5.37
N GLU A 273 -9.18 12.13 4.85
CA GLU A 273 -10.40 12.86 5.22
C GLU A 273 -11.65 12.02 4.93
N ILE A 274 -11.76 11.42 3.74
CA ILE A 274 -12.87 10.53 3.37
C ILE A 274 -12.98 9.37 4.34
N ASN A 275 -11.86 8.74 4.72
CA ASN A 275 -11.84 7.65 5.68
C ASN A 275 -12.38 8.10 7.04
N ASP A 276 -11.87 9.22 7.56
CA ASP A 276 -12.25 9.75 8.87
C ASP A 276 -13.75 10.10 8.91
N PHE A 277 -14.27 10.74 7.87
CA PHE A 277 -15.69 11.11 7.82
C PHE A 277 -16.62 9.93 7.52
N ALA A 278 -16.21 8.95 6.73
CA ALA A 278 -17.02 7.75 6.47
C ALA A 278 -17.20 6.90 7.75
N LEU A 279 -16.22 6.98 8.66
CA LEU A 279 -16.22 6.29 9.95
C LEU A 279 -16.75 7.16 11.11
N SER A 280 -16.95 8.45 10.88
CA SER A 280 -17.51 9.40 11.83
C SER A 280 -19.03 9.26 11.95
N LYS A 281 -19.57 9.66 13.10
CA LYS A 281 -21.02 9.83 13.29
C LYS A 281 -21.55 11.13 12.69
N HIS A 282 -20.65 12.10 12.49
CA HIS A 282 -20.98 13.44 12.03
C HIS A 282 -20.50 13.63 10.60
N PRO A 283 -21.35 14.18 9.70
CA PRO A 283 -20.98 14.44 8.33
C PRO A 283 -19.93 15.56 8.22
N ALA A 284 -19.15 15.55 7.13
CA ALA A 284 -18.01 16.46 6.95
C ALA A 284 -18.39 17.96 7.07
N HIS A 285 -19.59 18.32 6.58
CA HIS A 285 -20.05 19.70 6.55
C HIS A 285 -20.32 20.29 7.94
N GLU A 286 -20.65 19.46 8.95
CA GLU A 286 -20.79 19.91 10.34
C GLU A 286 -19.45 20.38 10.94
N TRP A 287 -18.35 19.88 10.40
CA TRP A 287 -16.99 20.22 10.83
C TRP A 287 -16.37 21.34 9.98
N GLY A 288 -17.17 21.95 9.09
CA GLY A 288 -16.69 22.95 8.13
C GLY A 288 -15.76 22.37 7.06
N VAL A 289 -15.71 21.06 6.90
CA VAL A 289 -14.91 20.39 5.87
C VAL A 289 -15.81 20.11 4.67
N TRP A 290 -15.39 20.61 3.51
CA TRP A 290 -16.08 20.38 2.25
C TRP A 290 -15.29 19.41 1.39
N ILE A 291 -15.80 18.18 1.27
CA ILE A 291 -15.25 17.18 0.36
C ILE A 291 -16.09 17.22 -0.92
N ASP A 292 -15.46 17.58 -2.04
CA ASP A 292 -16.14 17.55 -3.33
C ASP A 292 -16.22 16.10 -3.84
N ILE A 293 -17.22 15.39 -3.33
CA ILE A 293 -17.42 13.95 -3.52
C ILE A 293 -17.57 13.60 -5.00
N LEU A 294 -18.26 14.44 -5.78
CA LEU A 294 -18.56 14.13 -7.17
C LEU A 294 -17.28 14.09 -8.04
N PRO A 295 -16.40 15.12 -8.02
CA PRO A 295 -15.10 15.02 -8.66
C PRO A 295 -14.24 13.87 -8.15
N VAL A 296 -14.20 13.63 -6.83
CA VAL A 296 -13.45 12.49 -6.28
C VAL A 296 -13.92 11.19 -6.92
N PHE A 297 -15.23 10.95 -6.95
CA PHE A 297 -15.81 9.78 -7.60
C PHE A 297 -15.44 9.70 -9.08
N VAL A 298 -15.67 10.78 -9.84
CA VAL A 298 -15.45 10.82 -11.29
C VAL A 298 -13.98 10.54 -11.63
N TYR A 299 -13.04 11.25 -11.00
CA TYR A 299 -11.62 11.09 -11.30
C TYR A 299 -11.09 9.73 -10.83
N SER A 300 -11.50 9.22 -9.67
CA SER A 300 -11.09 7.89 -9.20
C SER A 300 -11.63 6.75 -10.08
N VAL A 301 -12.88 6.87 -10.55
CA VAL A 301 -13.46 5.87 -11.47
C VAL A 301 -12.82 5.92 -12.84
N LYS A 302 -12.63 7.12 -13.41
CA LYS A 302 -11.89 7.28 -14.67
C LYS A 302 -10.48 6.69 -14.56
N LEU A 303 -9.79 6.94 -13.45
CA LEU A 303 -8.47 6.38 -13.21
C LEU A 303 -8.49 4.84 -13.21
N ALA A 304 -9.42 4.23 -12.48
CA ALA A 304 -9.55 2.78 -12.45
C ALA A 304 -9.88 2.21 -13.85
N GLU A 305 -10.77 2.84 -14.60
CA GLU A 305 -11.09 2.45 -15.98
C GLU A 305 -9.89 2.53 -16.92
N ALA A 306 -9.10 3.60 -16.83
CA ALA A 306 -7.89 3.77 -17.62
C ALA A 306 -6.84 2.70 -17.27
N LEU A 307 -6.61 2.46 -15.98
CA LEU A 307 -5.67 1.44 -15.54
C LEU A 307 -6.12 0.04 -15.95
N TYR A 308 -7.41 -0.25 -15.94
CA TYR A 308 -7.96 -1.51 -16.45
C TYR A 308 -7.63 -1.74 -17.93
N LEU A 309 -7.81 -0.70 -18.77
CA LEU A 309 -7.45 -0.76 -20.19
C LEU A 309 -5.94 -0.96 -20.38
N ILE A 310 -5.12 -0.23 -19.63
CA ILE A 310 -3.66 -0.35 -19.70
C ILE A 310 -3.19 -1.75 -19.26
N GLY A 311 -3.77 -2.30 -18.18
CA GLY A 311 -3.45 -3.63 -17.68
C GLY A 311 -3.69 -4.71 -18.75
N ARG A 312 -4.85 -4.66 -19.41
CA ARG A 312 -5.20 -5.64 -20.47
C ARG A 312 -4.39 -5.52 -21.74
N SER A 313 -3.98 -4.31 -22.12
CA SER A 313 -3.18 -4.07 -23.33
C SER A 313 -1.85 -4.83 -23.37
N ARG A 314 -1.39 -5.34 -22.22
CA ARG A 314 -0.10 -6.01 -22.06
C ARG A 314 -0.23 -7.54 -21.90
N GLU A 315 -1.45 -8.05 -21.74
CA GLU A 315 -1.72 -9.48 -21.63
C GLU A 315 -1.91 -10.15 -23.01
N GLU A 316 -2.16 -9.37 -24.06
CA GLU A 316 -2.30 -9.81 -25.46
C GLU A 316 -0.96 -9.83 -26.22
#